data_AF-A0A948FDF0-F1
#
_entry.id   AF-A0A948FDF0-F1
#
_cell.length_a   1.000
_cell.length_b   1.000
_cell.length_c   1.000
_cell.angle_alpha   90.00
_cell.angle_beta   90.00
_cell.angle_gamma   90.00
#
_symmetry.space_group_name_H-M   'P 1'
#
loop_
_entity.id
_entity.type
_entity.pdbx_description
1 polymer ?
#
loop_
_entity_poly.entity_id
_entity_poly.type
_entity_poly.pdbx_seq_one_letter_code
_entity_poly.pdbx_strand_id
1 'polypeptide(L)'
;MKHIFWIFFGVIVIVFLCRPGEAMAGIYLDSAHGNSTYGVNRSSISSLGYARANCAHCHEQHASIEGSEPAPSDGPSAALLFYDNHVSQTDGACMKCHTDVAAVQTDGGIVNRSYSYRAGAWTADTLNDIAEAFAFTTSLTYPSSSSHNLADIRTFISAGAQSSWKYTSKANPCVACHDPHAVQGDPTHDGFTPKNDLARGWMLSLPSQHGSAPWGLWGDDVGERMSSYSSSYQALLRWGGGVFEPDGTSVEDGSNLTDFNTFCIDCHNSTNTIYSSLLSRNLIKINWGQDRHGLPSSLSATLIAPYTSGVSYVLACTDCHEPHGSPNVFLIRQEVNNGQVSATGLAPDTGGTQMASLCERCHGDGGTVMASHSAIQGGASCIICHPSGGYTDCISCHYHGSSATVNSVTYLSF
;
A
#
# COMPACT_ATOMS: atom_id res chain seq x y z
N MET A 1 -57.13 -28.59 -29.14
CA MET A 1 -56.81 -28.66 -27.69
C MET A 1 -55.57 -29.50 -27.37
N LYS A 2 -55.41 -30.74 -27.88
CA LYS A 2 -54.23 -31.59 -27.57
C LYS A 2 -52.87 -30.99 -27.97
N HIS A 3 -52.77 -30.25 -29.08
CA HIS A 3 -51.51 -29.63 -29.52
C HIS A 3 -51.10 -28.39 -28.70
N ILE A 4 -52.06 -27.67 -28.12
CA ILE A 4 -51.79 -26.50 -27.26
C ILE A 4 -51.18 -26.96 -25.92
N PHE A 5 -51.61 -28.11 -25.41
CA PHE A 5 -51.09 -28.69 -24.17
C PHE A 5 -49.61 -29.09 -24.28
N TRP A 6 -49.19 -29.67 -25.41
CA TRP A 6 -47.80 -30.04 -25.65
C TRP A 6 -46.87 -28.83 -25.87
N ILE A 7 -47.37 -27.77 -26.50
CA ILE A 7 -46.61 -26.51 -26.64
C ILE A 7 -46.44 -25.84 -25.28
N PHE A 8 -47.50 -25.78 -24.46
CA PHE A 8 -47.42 -25.19 -23.12
C PHE A 8 -46.49 -25.97 -22.19
N PHE A 9 -46.54 -27.31 -22.26
CA PHE A 9 -45.65 -28.18 -21.47
C PHE A 9 -44.19 -28.08 -21.95
N GLY A 10 -43.97 -27.99 -23.27
CA GLY A 10 -42.63 -27.78 -23.85
C GLY A 10 -42.01 -26.44 -23.47
N VAL A 11 -42.79 -25.34 -23.48
CA VAL A 11 -42.31 -24.01 -23.07
C VAL A 11 -41.98 -23.96 -21.58
N ILE A 12 -42.80 -24.58 -20.72
CA ILE A 12 -42.51 -24.66 -19.28
C ILE A 12 -41.23 -25.46 -19.02
N VAL A 13 -41.04 -26.60 -19.69
CA VAL A 13 -39.82 -27.41 -19.54
C VAL A 13 -38.57 -26.67 -20.03
N ILE A 14 -38.65 -25.92 -21.13
CA ILE A 14 -37.53 -25.08 -21.60
C ILE A 14 -37.23 -23.94 -20.63
N VAL A 15 -38.24 -23.30 -20.03
CA VAL A 15 -38.04 -22.24 -19.02
C VAL A 15 -37.41 -22.79 -17.72
N PHE A 16 -37.71 -24.04 -17.34
CA PHE A 16 -37.10 -24.68 -16.17
C PHE A 16 -35.72 -25.31 -16.44
N LEU A 17 -35.43 -25.76 -17.67
CA LEU A 17 -34.11 -26.29 -18.07
C LEU A 17 -33.13 -25.20 -18.48
N CYS A 18 -33.62 -24.06 -18.97
CA CYS A 18 -32.86 -22.84 -19.19
C CYS A 18 -32.99 -21.89 -18.00
N ARG A 19 -32.90 -22.39 -16.75
CA ARG A 19 -32.55 -21.49 -15.67
C ARG A 19 -31.17 -20.93 -16.03
N PRO A 20 -31.02 -19.63 -16.33
CA PRO A 20 -29.68 -19.05 -16.28
C PRO A 20 -29.20 -19.41 -14.88
N GLY A 21 -28.09 -20.15 -14.78
CA GLY A 21 -27.40 -20.23 -13.50
C GLY A 21 -27.29 -18.79 -13.02
N GLU A 22 -27.66 -18.52 -11.77
CA GLU A 22 -27.39 -17.21 -11.20
C GLU A 22 -25.93 -16.92 -11.53
N ALA A 23 -25.68 -15.84 -12.26
CA ALA A 23 -24.32 -15.39 -12.51
C ALA A 23 -23.79 -14.98 -11.14
N MET A 24 -23.29 -15.96 -10.40
CA MET A 24 -22.73 -15.74 -9.08
C MET A 24 -21.49 -14.90 -9.34
N ALA A 25 -21.59 -13.62 -9.02
CA ALA A 25 -20.47 -12.71 -9.10
C ALA A 25 -19.31 -13.13 -8.16
N GLY A 26 -19.49 -14.20 -7.38
CA GLY A 26 -18.44 -14.88 -6.63
C GLY A 26 -17.83 -13.92 -5.62
N ILE A 27 -16.50 -13.94 -5.53
CA ILE A 27 -15.71 -13.09 -4.65
C ILE A 27 -15.95 -11.59 -4.85
N TYR A 28 -16.44 -11.17 -6.02
CA TYR A 28 -16.75 -9.77 -6.25
C TYR A 28 -17.76 -9.23 -5.25
N LEU A 29 -18.78 -10.00 -4.86
CA LEU A 29 -19.79 -9.54 -3.89
C LEU A 29 -19.22 -9.33 -2.48
N ASP A 30 -18.09 -9.97 -2.18
CA ASP A 30 -17.35 -9.80 -0.93
C ASP A 30 -16.33 -8.65 -0.99
N SER A 31 -16.04 -8.14 -2.20
CA SER A 31 -15.08 -7.05 -2.41
C SER A 31 -15.64 -5.68 -2.00
N ALA A 32 -14.73 -4.71 -1.88
CA ALA A 32 -15.07 -3.31 -1.64
C ALA A 32 -16.05 -2.78 -2.68
N HIS A 33 -15.83 -3.15 -3.94
CA HIS A 33 -16.55 -2.61 -5.08
C HIS A 33 -17.87 -3.33 -5.34
N GLY A 34 -17.93 -4.65 -5.11
CA GLY A 34 -19.14 -5.45 -5.31
C GLY A 34 -20.08 -5.51 -4.11
N ASN A 35 -19.80 -4.77 -3.04
CA ASN A 35 -20.68 -4.67 -1.89
C ASN A 35 -21.94 -3.84 -2.19
N SER A 36 -23.13 -4.41 -1.95
CA SER A 36 -24.41 -3.75 -2.23
C SER A 36 -24.76 -2.54 -1.33
N THR A 37 -24.01 -2.35 -0.23
CA THR A 37 -24.23 -1.24 0.73
C THR A 37 -23.31 -0.06 0.45
N TYR A 38 -22.01 -0.31 0.22
CA TYR A 38 -20.99 0.75 0.10
C TYR A 38 -20.09 0.61 -1.15
N GLY A 39 -20.35 -0.38 -2.01
CA GLY A 39 -19.60 -0.57 -3.25
C GLY A 39 -19.83 0.50 -4.30
N VAL A 40 -19.24 0.30 -5.48
CA VAL A 40 -19.19 1.32 -6.52
C VAL A 40 -20.60 1.74 -6.96
N ASN A 41 -20.82 3.05 -7.05
CA ASN A 41 -22.10 3.61 -7.42
C ASN A 41 -21.92 4.88 -8.26
N ARG A 42 -21.50 4.73 -9.53
CA ARG A 42 -21.33 5.83 -10.47
C ARG A 42 -22.68 6.50 -10.76
N SER A 43 -22.75 7.81 -10.56
CA SER A 43 -23.99 8.61 -10.62
C SER A 43 -24.74 8.44 -11.93
N SER A 44 -24.05 8.51 -13.07
CA SER A 44 -24.61 8.33 -14.41
C SER A 44 -25.20 6.95 -14.68
N ILE A 45 -24.75 5.91 -13.97
CA ILE A 45 -25.23 4.54 -14.11
C ILE A 45 -26.38 4.27 -13.13
N SER A 46 -26.29 4.81 -11.91
CA SER A 46 -27.38 4.76 -10.95
C SER A 46 -28.67 5.42 -11.50
N SER A 47 -28.53 6.54 -12.22
CA SER A 47 -29.66 7.25 -12.82
C SER A 47 -30.38 6.46 -13.91
N LEU A 48 -29.72 5.43 -14.47
CA LEU A 48 -30.27 4.52 -15.46
C LEU A 48 -30.87 3.25 -14.82
N GLY A 49 -30.91 3.20 -13.49
CA GLY A 49 -31.56 2.12 -12.72
C GLY A 49 -30.65 0.93 -12.39
N TYR A 50 -29.36 1.00 -12.66
CA TYR A 50 -28.40 -0.03 -12.26
C TYR A 50 -28.16 0.04 -10.75
N ALA A 51 -28.27 -1.10 -10.07
CA ALA A 51 -28.00 -1.21 -8.64
C ALA A 51 -26.54 -0.88 -8.30
N ARG A 52 -26.28 -0.38 -7.08
CA ARG A 52 -24.91 -0.29 -6.52
C ARG A 52 -24.19 -1.63 -6.67
N ALA A 53 -22.87 -1.58 -6.85
CA ALA A 53 -22.03 -2.76 -7.03
C ALA A 53 -22.33 -3.57 -8.30
N ASN A 54 -23.13 -3.06 -9.23
CA ASN A 54 -23.20 -3.63 -10.56
C ASN A 54 -21.90 -3.37 -11.34
N CYS A 55 -21.44 -4.37 -12.11
CA CYS A 55 -20.24 -4.25 -12.94
C CYS A 55 -20.27 -3.05 -13.90
N ALA A 56 -21.46 -2.60 -14.32
CA ALA A 56 -21.66 -1.42 -15.17
C ALA A 56 -21.13 -0.09 -14.58
N HIS A 57 -20.92 -0.04 -13.26
CA HIS A 57 -20.32 1.12 -12.61
C HIS A 57 -18.84 1.29 -12.94
N CYS A 58 -18.14 0.20 -13.27
CA CYS A 58 -16.73 0.18 -13.67
C CYS A 58 -16.53 -0.16 -15.14
N HIS A 59 -17.43 -0.95 -15.72
CA HIS A 59 -17.33 -1.45 -17.07
C HIS A 59 -18.46 -0.94 -17.97
N GLU A 60 -18.09 -0.35 -19.09
CA GLU A 60 -18.99 -0.09 -20.21
C GLU A 60 -19.07 -1.33 -21.11
N GLN A 61 -19.93 -2.29 -20.71
CA GLN A 61 -20.10 -3.57 -21.41
C GLN A 61 -20.91 -3.44 -22.71
N HIS A 62 -21.49 -2.26 -22.96
CA HIS A 62 -22.31 -1.97 -24.11
C HIS A 62 -21.73 -0.75 -24.82
N ALA A 63 -21.43 -0.85 -26.12
CA ALA A 63 -21.08 0.33 -26.94
C ALA A 63 -22.26 1.32 -27.14
N SER A 64 -23.31 1.21 -26.31
CA SER A 64 -24.41 2.18 -26.16
C SER A 64 -25.36 1.76 -25.02
N ILE A 65 -25.76 2.71 -24.18
CA ILE A 65 -26.94 2.61 -23.32
C ILE A 65 -28.07 3.41 -23.97
N GLU A 66 -29.22 2.77 -24.22
CA GLU A 66 -30.35 3.39 -24.93
C GLU A 66 -29.99 3.97 -26.32
N GLY A 67 -28.99 3.38 -26.99
CA GLY A 67 -28.53 3.81 -28.30
C GLY A 67 -27.55 4.99 -28.30
N SER A 68 -27.13 5.46 -27.13
CA SER A 68 -26.09 6.49 -26.96
C SER A 68 -24.92 5.96 -26.13
N GLU A 69 -23.67 6.31 -26.48
CA GLU A 69 -22.52 6.01 -25.64
C GLU A 69 -22.57 6.88 -24.37
N PRO A 70 -22.63 6.30 -23.15
CA PRO A 70 -22.61 7.08 -21.92
C PRO A 70 -21.26 7.77 -21.75
N ALA A 71 -21.23 8.94 -21.11
CA ALA A 71 -19.98 9.65 -20.89
C ALA A 71 -19.00 8.82 -20.03
N PRO A 72 -17.70 8.78 -20.41
CA PRO A 72 -17.05 9.40 -21.59
C PRO A 72 -17.26 8.60 -22.90
N SER A 73 -17.37 9.32 -24.03
CA SER A 73 -17.89 8.81 -25.32
C SER A 73 -16.86 8.26 -26.33
N ASP A 74 -15.67 7.87 -25.88
CA ASP A 74 -14.54 7.51 -26.78
C ASP A 74 -14.51 6.02 -27.20
N GLY A 75 -15.60 5.30 -26.94
CA GLY A 75 -15.78 3.89 -27.28
C GLY A 75 -15.15 2.92 -26.27
N PRO A 76 -15.48 1.62 -26.34
CA PRO A 76 -15.13 0.66 -25.30
C PRO A 76 -13.61 0.41 -25.25
N SER A 77 -13.01 0.63 -24.09
CA SER A 77 -11.60 0.28 -23.87
C SER A 77 -11.38 -1.24 -23.97
N ALA A 78 -10.13 -1.70 -24.14
CA ALA A 78 -9.83 -3.14 -24.24
C ALA A 78 -10.20 -3.95 -22.98
N ALA A 79 -10.41 -3.28 -21.85
CA ALA A 79 -10.91 -3.85 -20.60
C ALA A 79 -12.38 -3.48 -20.33
N LEU A 80 -13.05 -2.89 -21.33
CA LEU A 80 -14.39 -2.33 -21.26
C LEU A 80 -14.57 -1.38 -20.08
N LEU A 81 -13.53 -0.73 -19.58
CA LEU A 81 -13.63 0.27 -18.51
C LEU A 81 -14.31 1.54 -19.02
N PHE A 82 -15.05 2.19 -18.14
CA PHE A 82 -15.70 3.47 -18.44
C PHE A 82 -14.74 4.64 -18.63
N TYR A 83 -13.46 4.50 -18.29
CA TYR A 83 -12.45 5.54 -18.48
C TYR A 83 -11.13 4.88 -18.88
N ASP A 84 -10.20 5.68 -19.40
CA ASP A 84 -8.86 5.20 -19.70
C ASP A 84 -8.22 4.54 -18.49
N ASN A 85 -7.67 3.35 -18.72
CA ASN A 85 -7.19 2.52 -17.63
C ASN A 85 -6.12 3.24 -16.81
N HIS A 86 -5.13 3.85 -17.46
CA HIS A 86 -4.10 4.66 -16.83
C HIS A 86 -3.62 5.74 -17.80
N VAL A 87 -3.64 7.00 -17.36
CA VAL A 87 -3.22 8.18 -18.15
C VAL A 87 -1.95 8.79 -17.54
N SER A 88 -1.93 9.01 -16.23
CA SER A 88 -0.80 9.62 -15.52
C SER A 88 -0.77 9.23 -14.05
N GLN A 89 0.16 9.79 -13.29
CA GLN A 89 0.30 9.59 -11.85
C GLN A 89 -0.99 9.89 -11.06
N THR A 90 -1.78 10.86 -11.53
CA THR A 90 -2.99 11.34 -10.85
C THR A 90 -4.24 11.16 -11.71
N ASP A 91 -4.16 10.39 -12.81
CA ASP A 91 -5.27 10.21 -13.73
C ASP A 91 -5.36 8.78 -14.31
N GLY A 92 -6.58 8.25 -14.31
CA GLY A 92 -6.91 6.89 -14.72
C GLY A 92 -8.23 6.44 -14.09
N ALA A 93 -8.71 5.26 -14.49
CA ALA A 93 -10.03 4.77 -14.09
C ALA A 93 -10.24 4.73 -12.56
N CYS A 94 -9.23 4.27 -11.80
CA CYS A 94 -9.27 4.26 -10.33
C CYS A 94 -9.43 5.68 -9.75
N MET A 95 -8.70 6.66 -10.30
CA MET A 95 -8.67 8.04 -9.79
C MET A 95 -10.02 8.76 -9.98
N LYS A 96 -10.82 8.38 -10.97
CA LYS A 96 -12.18 8.94 -11.16
C LYS A 96 -13.14 8.60 -10.03
N CYS A 97 -12.89 7.50 -9.32
CA CYS A 97 -13.69 7.07 -8.17
C CYS A 97 -13.01 7.39 -6.83
N HIS A 98 -11.68 7.39 -6.79
CA HIS A 98 -10.89 7.57 -5.56
C HIS A 98 -10.31 8.99 -5.39
N THR A 99 -10.93 9.99 -6.01
CA THR A 99 -10.68 11.41 -5.70
C THR A 99 -11.77 11.93 -4.76
N ASP A 100 -11.50 13.01 -4.03
CA ASP A 100 -12.46 13.69 -3.17
C ASP A 100 -13.44 14.51 -4.02
N VAL A 101 -12.95 15.61 -4.60
CA VAL A 101 -13.77 16.52 -5.41
C VAL A 101 -13.91 15.99 -6.84
N ALA A 102 -15.14 16.07 -7.37
CA ALA A 102 -15.49 15.62 -8.73
C ALA A 102 -15.38 14.11 -8.97
N ALA A 103 -15.39 13.31 -7.90
CA ALA A 103 -15.57 11.87 -8.02
C ALA A 103 -16.86 11.52 -8.77
N VAL A 104 -16.82 10.46 -9.58
CA VAL A 104 -17.99 10.03 -10.35
C VAL A 104 -19.04 9.29 -9.50
N GLN A 105 -18.71 8.98 -8.25
CA GLN A 105 -19.56 8.28 -7.29
C GLN A 105 -20.74 9.14 -6.83
N THR A 106 -21.91 8.52 -6.66
CA THR A 106 -23.16 9.19 -6.26
C THR A 106 -23.10 9.72 -4.83
N ASP A 107 -22.35 9.04 -3.96
CA ASP A 107 -22.24 9.38 -2.54
C ASP A 107 -21.10 10.38 -2.26
N GLY A 108 -20.48 10.92 -3.31
CA GLY A 108 -19.28 11.75 -3.23
C GLY A 108 -17.99 10.94 -3.30
N GLY A 109 -16.86 11.64 -3.18
CA GLY A 109 -15.53 11.05 -3.24
C GLY A 109 -15.21 10.11 -2.07
N ILE A 110 -14.27 9.20 -2.30
CA ILE A 110 -13.76 8.32 -1.24
C ILE A 110 -12.59 9.02 -0.56
N VAL A 111 -12.77 9.37 0.72
CA VAL A 111 -11.66 9.88 1.54
C VAL A 111 -10.63 8.78 1.75
N ASN A 112 -9.43 8.98 1.19
CA ASN A 112 -8.31 8.04 1.22
C ASN A 112 -7.05 8.74 1.76
N ARG A 113 -6.96 8.83 3.09
CA ARG A 113 -5.85 9.45 3.81
C ARG A 113 -4.65 8.51 3.96
N SER A 114 -3.51 9.09 4.35
CA SER A 114 -2.25 8.38 4.58
C SER A 114 -2.38 7.25 5.60
N TYR A 115 -1.39 6.35 5.62
CA TYR A 115 -1.27 5.33 6.65
C TYR A 115 -1.03 5.97 8.03
N SER A 116 -0.24 7.04 8.11
CA SER A 116 -0.06 7.84 9.33
C SER A 116 -1.40 8.31 9.91
N TYR A 117 -2.34 8.74 9.08
CA TYR A 117 -3.69 9.11 9.55
C TYR A 117 -4.50 7.88 9.97
N ARG A 118 -4.60 6.89 9.08
CA ARG A 118 -5.52 5.76 9.27
C ARG A 118 -5.10 4.81 10.40
N ALA A 119 -3.85 4.38 10.39
CA ALA A 119 -3.30 3.52 11.42
C ALA A 119 -2.79 4.34 12.62
N GLY A 120 -1.95 5.34 12.34
CA GLY A 120 -1.27 6.13 13.35
C GLY A 120 -2.13 7.18 14.07
N ALA A 121 -3.37 7.46 13.65
CA ALA A 121 -4.21 8.54 14.19
C ALA A 121 -3.63 9.96 14.02
N TRP A 122 -2.69 10.16 13.09
CA TRP A 122 -2.06 11.45 12.85
C TRP A 122 -3.09 12.51 12.45
N THR A 123 -3.21 13.59 13.23
CA THR A 123 -4.29 14.58 13.03
C THR A 123 -3.95 15.72 12.07
N ALA A 124 -2.68 15.86 11.67
CA ALA A 124 -2.23 16.91 10.76
C ALA A 124 -1.95 16.39 9.34
N ASP A 125 -2.56 15.25 8.98
CA ASP A 125 -2.58 14.80 7.59
C ASP A 125 -3.36 15.80 6.74
N THR A 126 -2.75 16.23 5.64
CA THR A 126 -3.33 17.20 4.71
C THR A 126 -4.01 16.52 3.52
N LEU A 127 -3.88 15.20 3.38
CA LEU A 127 -4.48 14.43 2.30
C LEU A 127 -5.95 14.15 2.59
N ASN A 128 -6.77 14.20 1.54
CA ASN A 128 -8.13 13.70 1.52
C ASN A 128 -8.28 12.55 0.53
N ASP A 129 -7.45 12.45 -0.51
CA ASP A 129 -7.59 11.39 -1.50
C ASP A 129 -6.28 10.78 -2.01
N ILE A 130 -6.41 9.71 -2.80
CA ILE A 130 -5.26 8.95 -3.29
C ILE A 130 -4.51 9.70 -4.39
N ALA A 131 -5.18 10.55 -5.16
CA ALA A 131 -4.55 11.33 -6.21
C ALA A 131 -3.60 12.36 -5.58
N GLU A 132 -4.00 12.99 -4.47
CA GLU A 132 -3.15 13.87 -3.68
C GLU A 132 -1.93 13.12 -3.11
N ALA A 133 -2.11 11.90 -2.59
CA ALA A 133 -1.01 11.08 -2.09
C ALA A 133 0.03 10.81 -3.21
N PHE A 134 -0.42 10.48 -4.41
CA PHE A 134 0.48 10.25 -5.55
C PHE A 134 1.05 11.56 -6.15
N ALA A 135 0.45 12.71 -5.84
CA ALA A 135 0.85 14.03 -6.32
C ALA A 135 1.90 14.73 -5.45
N PHE A 136 2.29 14.16 -4.29
CA PHE A 136 3.29 14.80 -3.43
C PHE A 136 4.53 15.26 -4.20
N THR A 137 4.93 16.51 -3.95
CA THR A 137 6.19 17.05 -4.43
C THR A 137 7.27 16.71 -3.41
N THR A 138 8.24 15.88 -3.80
CA THR A 138 9.22 15.32 -2.87
C THR A 138 10.43 16.23 -2.64
N SER A 139 10.60 17.29 -3.44
CA SER A 139 11.60 18.36 -3.27
C SER A 139 11.45 19.47 -4.34
N LEU A 140 12.02 20.66 -4.11
CA LEU A 140 12.24 21.68 -5.16
C LEU A 140 13.08 21.15 -6.33
N THR A 141 13.91 20.13 -6.08
CA THR A 141 14.78 19.47 -7.08
C THR A 141 14.06 18.36 -7.85
N TYR A 142 13.02 17.75 -7.26
CA TYR A 142 12.24 16.66 -7.86
C TYR A 142 10.75 17.07 -7.89
N PRO A 143 10.36 17.96 -8.83
CA PRO A 143 9.09 18.67 -8.77
C PRO A 143 7.86 17.83 -9.16
N SER A 144 7.92 16.50 -9.18
CA SER A 144 6.77 15.71 -9.59
C SER A 144 6.75 14.31 -8.99
N SER A 145 5.66 14.04 -8.28
CA SER A 145 5.13 12.72 -7.89
C SER A 145 5.80 11.97 -6.74
N SER A 146 4.98 11.11 -6.12
CA SER A 146 5.40 10.05 -5.20
C SER A 146 6.46 9.12 -5.84
N SER A 147 7.40 8.65 -5.01
CA SER A 147 8.41 7.66 -5.43
C SER A 147 7.84 6.29 -5.78
N HIS A 148 6.62 5.97 -5.32
CA HIS A 148 5.81 4.91 -5.94
C HIS A 148 5.17 5.47 -7.21
N ASN A 149 6.02 5.71 -8.21
CA ASN A 149 5.60 6.23 -9.50
C ASN A 149 4.81 5.15 -10.27
N LEU A 150 3.58 5.48 -10.66
CA LEU A 150 2.66 4.55 -11.28
C LEU A 150 3.14 4.08 -12.66
N ALA A 151 3.88 4.90 -13.40
CA ALA A 151 4.45 4.49 -14.68
C ALA A 151 5.62 3.51 -14.50
N ASP A 152 6.46 3.73 -13.49
CA ASP A 152 7.55 2.81 -13.14
C ASP A 152 6.99 1.46 -12.64
N ILE A 153 5.97 1.48 -11.78
CA ILE A 153 5.28 0.27 -11.31
C ILE A 153 4.69 -0.50 -12.49
N ARG A 154 3.96 0.18 -13.39
CA ARG A 154 3.39 -0.46 -14.58
C ARG A 154 4.47 -1.09 -15.44
N THR A 155 5.60 -0.40 -15.62
CA THR A 155 6.74 -0.91 -16.39
C THR A 155 7.33 -2.16 -15.72
N PHE A 156 7.48 -2.14 -14.41
CA PHE A 156 8.02 -3.26 -13.64
C PHE A 156 7.13 -4.51 -13.71
N ILE A 157 5.83 -4.38 -13.41
CA ILE A 157 4.92 -5.54 -13.38
C ILE A 157 4.63 -6.12 -14.77
N SER A 158 4.77 -5.31 -15.83
CA SER A 158 4.60 -5.77 -17.21
C SER A 158 5.90 -6.27 -17.87
N ALA A 159 7.04 -6.13 -17.19
CA ALA A 159 8.32 -6.64 -17.67
C ALA A 159 8.40 -8.17 -17.57
N GLY A 160 9.16 -8.80 -18.48
CA GLY A 160 9.22 -10.26 -18.62
C GLY A 160 9.64 -11.03 -17.36
N ALA A 161 10.36 -10.40 -16.42
CA ALA A 161 10.73 -11.02 -15.13
C ALA A 161 9.50 -11.37 -14.28
N GLN A 162 8.43 -10.57 -14.36
CA GLN A 162 7.19 -10.77 -13.59
C GLN A 162 6.05 -11.35 -14.42
N SER A 163 6.38 -11.94 -15.58
CA SER A 163 5.39 -12.60 -16.44
C SER A 163 4.65 -13.76 -15.75
N SER A 164 5.23 -14.32 -14.67
CA SER A 164 4.56 -15.30 -13.81
C SER A 164 3.37 -14.73 -13.06
N TRP A 165 3.36 -13.42 -12.76
CA TRP A 165 2.32 -12.71 -12.01
C TRP A 165 1.07 -12.38 -12.84
N LYS A 166 1.07 -12.74 -14.14
CA LYS A 166 -0.08 -12.62 -15.06
C LYS A 166 -0.55 -11.20 -15.39
N TYR A 167 0.24 -10.18 -15.07
CA TYR A 167 -0.01 -8.82 -15.57
C TYR A 167 0.23 -8.72 -17.08
N THR A 168 -0.49 -7.79 -17.71
CA THR A 168 -0.30 -7.43 -19.12
C THR A 168 0.23 -6.00 -19.21
N SER A 169 0.79 -5.63 -20.36
CA SER A 169 1.19 -4.23 -20.62
C SER A 169 0.03 -3.23 -20.55
N LYS A 170 -1.22 -3.72 -20.53
CA LYS A 170 -2.43 -2.92 -20.38
C LYS A 170 -2.94 -2.85 -18.93
N ALA A 171 -2.30 -3.51 -17.97
CA ALA A 171 -2.72 -3.49 -16.58
C ALA A 171 -2.63 -2.06 -15.99
N ASN A 172 -3.56 -1.76 -15.08
CA ASN A 172 -3.48 -0.55 -14.28
C ASN A 172 -2.38 -0.74 -13.21
N PRO A 173 -1.49 0.23 -12.98
CA PRO A 173 -0.48 0.09 -11.92
C PRO A 173 -1.06 -0.05 -10.52
N CYS A 174 -2.26 0.49 -10.25
CA CYS A 174 -2.93 0.30 -8.95
C CYS A 174 -3.29 -1.17 -8.73
N VAL A 175 -3.57 -1.92 -9.80
CA VAL A 175 -3.85 -3.35 -9.69
C VAL A 175 -2.62 -4.18 -9.43
N ALA A 176 -1.42 -3.61 -9.35
CA ALA A 176 -0.27 -4.31 -8.80
C ALA A 176 -0.49 -4.71 -7.32
N CYS A 177 -1.21 -3.84 -6.58
CA CYS A 177 -1.37 -3.93 -5.13
C CYS A 177 -2.82 -4.21 -4.73
N HIS A 178 -3.78 -3.92 -5.61
CA HIS A 178 -5.21 -3.96 -5.32
C HIS A 178 -5.98 -4.65 -6.45
N ASP A 179 -6.52 -5.84 -6.22
CA ASP A 179 -7.48 -6.42 -7.15
C ASP A 179 -8.88 -5.85 -6.88
N PRO A 180 -9.43 -4.98 -7.75
CA PRO A 180 -10.75 -4.36 -7.56
C PRO A 180 -11.90 -5.36 -7.53
N HIS A 181 -11.68 -6.63 -7.88
CA HIS A 181 -12.68 -7.68 -7.81
C HIS A 181 -12.61 -8.53 -6.54
N ALA A 182 -11.56 -8.39 -5.72
CA ALA A 182 -11.35 -9.24 -4.55
C ALA A 182 -11.07 -8.44 -3.28
N VAL A 183 -10.28 -7.37 -3.38
CA VAL A 183 -9.89 -6.58 -2.21
C VAL A 183 -11.10 -5.95 -1.57
N GLN A 184 -11.10 -5.99 -0.24
CA GLN A 184 -12.21 -5.53 0.56
C GLN A 184 -11.93 -4.11 1.03
N GLY A 185 -13.03 -3.39 1.26
CA GLY A 185 -12.95 -2.03 1.76
C GLY A 185 -12.54 -2.08 3.20
N ASP A 186 -11.67 -1.17 3.60
CA ASP A 186 -11.57 -0.80 5.00
C ASP A 186 -12.76 0.13 5.30
N PRO A 187 -13.87 -0.33 5.93
CA PRO A 187 -15.15 0.37 5.88
C PRO A 187 -15.08 1.77 6.47
N THR A 188 -16.06 2.57 6.05
CA THR A 188 -16.02 4.02 5.92
C THR A 188 -16.01 4.83 7.21
N HIS A 189 -15.16 5.87 7.19
CA HIS A 189 -15.48 7.25 7.60
C HIS A 189 -15.47 7.69 9.08
N ASP A 190 -14.75 7.02 9.97
CA ASP A 190 -14.20 7.70 11.13
C ASP A 190 -12.70 7.41 11.27
N GLY A 191 -11.87 8.36 10.86
CA GLY A 191 -10.42 8.28 11.06
C GLY A 191 -9.97 8.15 12.53
N PHE A 192 -10.92 8.19 13.46
CA PHE A 192 -10.69 8.14 14.89
C PHE A 192 -11.22 6.88 15.56
N THR A 193 -12.08 6.07 14.92
CA THR A 193 -12.59 4.87 15.59
C THR A 193 -11.68 3.69 15.28
N PRO A 194 -11.13 3.06 16.32
CA PRO A 194 -10.55 1.74 16.27
C PRO A 194 -11.29 0.72 15.40
N LYS A 195 -10.60 0.12 14.43
CA LYS A 195 -11.17 -0.93 13.58
C LYS A 195 -10.68 -2.31 13.98
N ASN A 196 -11.54 -3.11 14.61
CA ASN A 196 -11.17 -4.48 14.96
C ASN A 196 -11.22 -5.44 13.74
N ASP A 197 -10.62 -6.62 13.88
CA ASP A 197 -10.52 -7.66 12.84
C ASP A 197 -11.87 -8.12 12.24
N LEU A 198 -12.99 -7.88 12.93
CA LEU A 198 -14.33 -8.22 12.43
C LEU A 198 -14.95 -7.10 11.58
N ALA A 199 -14.41 -5.88 11.69
CA ALA A 199 -14.88 -4.70 10.98
C ALA A 199 -13.89 -4.20 9.92
N ARG A 200 -12.66 -4.75 9.85
CA ARG A 200 -11.65 -4.34 8.86
C ARG A 200 -11.70 -5.26 7.63
N GLY A 201 -11.69 -4.67 6.43
CA GLY A 201 -11.48 -5.43 5.19
C GLY A 201 -10.01 -5.52 4.79
N TRP A 202 -9.72 -6.51 3.95
CA TRP A 202 -8.40 -6.80 3.38
C TRP A 202 -8.16 -6.04 2.08
N MET A 203 -7.45 -4.93 2.19
CA MET A 203 -7.30 -3.97 1.10
C MET A 203 -6.23 -4.38 0.07
N LEU A 204 -5.44 -5.43 0.32
CA LEU A 204 -4.29 -5.79 -0.50
C LEU A 204 -4.52 -7.11 -1.24
N SER A 205 -3.91 -7.22 -2.42
CA SER A 205 -3.67 -8.50 -3.06
C SER A 205 -2.20 -8.66 -3.43
N LEU A 206 -1.60 -9.80 -3.05
CA LEU A 206 -0.19 -10.08 -3.21
C LEU A 206 0.17 -10.22 -4.70
N PRO A 207 1.04 -9.35 -5.27
CA PRO A 207 1.27 -9.28 -6.72
C PRO A 207 1.58 -10.63 -7.38
N SER A 208 2.41 -11.45 -6.73
CA SER A 208 2.81 -12.77 -7.24
C SER A 208 1.70 -13.81 -7.27
N GLN A 209 0.60 -13.56 -6.57
CA GLN A 209 -0.56 -14.45 -6.48
C GLN A 209 -1.74 -14.00 -7.34
N HIS A 210 -1.61 -12.94 -8.15
CA HIS A 210 -2.71 -12.51 -9.04
C HIS A 210 -3.09 -13.55 -10.11
N GLY A 211 -2.25 -14.58 -10.31
CA GLY A 211 -2.55 -15.74 -11.14
C GLY A 211 -3.25 -16.90 -10.44
N SER A 212 -3.46 -16.85 -9.12
CA SER A 212 -4.14 -17.90 -8.34
C SER A 212 -5.57 -17.50 -8.01
N ALA A 213 -6.42 -18.46 -7.62
CA ALA A 213 -7.68 -18.17 -6.93
C ALA A 213 -7.41 -18.19 -5.42
N PRO A 214 -7.92 -17.24 -4.61
CA PRO A 214 -8.89 -16.18 -4.89
C PRO A 214 -8.27 -14.82 -5.32
N TRP A 215 -7.36 -14.81 -6.30
CA TRP A 215 -6.68 -13.61 -6.83
C TRP A 215 -5.68 -12.96 -5.85
N GLY A 216 -5.21 -13.77 -4.92
CA GLY A 216 -4.14 -13.40 -4.00
C GLY A 216 -4.53 -12.33 -3.00
N LEU A 217 -5.81 -12.26 -2.57
CA LEU A 217 -6.19 -11.47 -1.40
C LEU A 217 -5.18 -11.71 -0.27
N TRP A 218 -4.77 -10.65 0.41
CA TRP A 218 -3.68 -10.72 1.38
C TRP A 218 -4.02 -10.04 2.70
N GLY A 219 -3.76 -10.77 3.77
CA GLY A 219 -4.19 -10.47 5.11
C GLY A 219 -5.57 -11.03 5.43
N ASP A 220 -6.22 -11.81 4.59
CA ASP A 220 -7.50 -12.44 4.94
C ASP A 220 -7.33 -13.67 5.82
N ASP A 221 -6.16 -14.32 5.75
CA ASP A 221 -5.84 -15.48 6.56
C ASP A 221 -5.04 -15.14 7.83
N VAL A 222 -5.20 -15.99 8.87
CA VAL A 222 -4.43 -15.88 10.13
C VAL A 222 -2.92 -16.02 9.89
N GLY A 223 -2.52 -16.76 8.86
CA GLY A 223 -1.12 -16.93 8.46
C GLY A 223 -0.49 -15.67 7.84
N GLU A 224 -1.28 -14.65 7.53
CA GLU A 224 -0.88 -13.45 6.79
C GLU A 224 -0.87 -12.20 7.69
N ARG A 225 -0.65 -12.44 8.99
CA ARG A 225 -0.51 -11.43 10.04
C ARG A 225 0.94 -11.18 10.38
N MET A 226 1.26 -9.97 10.86
CA MET A 226 2.60 -9.68 11.39
C MET A 226 2.97 -10.60 12.57
N SER A 227 2.01 -10.99 13.40
CA SER A 227 2.23 -12.00 14.45
C SER A 227 2.62 -13.38 13.90
N SER A 228 2.13 -13.75 12.72
CA SER A 228 2.51 -14.98 12.00
C SER A 228 3.85 -14.83 11.29
N TYR A 229 4.19 -13.62 10.83
CA TYR A 229 5.48 -13.29 10.25
C TYR A 229 6.62 -13.42 11.27
N SER A 230 6.45 -12.85 12.47
CA SER A 230 7.45 -12.90 13.53
C SER A 230 6.84 -12.71 14.91
N SER A 231 7.17 -13.61 15.84
CA SER A 231 6.84 -13.46 17.26
C SER A 231 7.61 -12.32 17.96
N SER A 232 8.56 -11.70 17.26
CA SER A 232 9.32 -10.54 17.75
C SER A 232 8.79 -9.22 17.19
N TYR A 233 7.64 -9.22 16.51
CA TYR A 233 6.96 -7.98 16.15
C TYR A 233 6.33 -7.32 17.38
N GLN A 234 6.34 -5.99 17.41
CA GLN A 234 5.62 -5.19 18.40
C GLN A 234 5.07 -3.94 17.69
N ALA A 235 3.76 -3.75 17.78
CA ALA A 235 3.07 -2.61 17.23
C ALA A 235 3.53 -1.30 17.86
N LEU A 236 3.53 -0.24 17.04
CA LEU A 236 3.83 1.13 17.45
C LEU A 236 2.67 1.73 18.25
N LEU A 237 2.96 2.75 19.06
CA LEU A 237 1.92 3.58 19.65
C LEU A 237 1.31 4.52 18.60
N ARG A 238 -0.02 4.68 18.64
CA ARG A 238 -0.71 5.71 17.85
C ARG A 238 -0.41 7.11 18.40
N TRP A 239 -0.57 8.10 17.55
CA TRP A 239 -0.63 9.51 17.91
C TRP A 239 -1.66 9.76 19.03
N GLY A 240 -1.25 10.50 20.06
CA GLY A 240 -1.98 10.68 21.31
C GLY A 240 -1.61 9.67 22.40
N GLY A 241 -0.95 8.55 22.04
CA GLY A 241 -0.41 7.54 22.94
C GLY A 241 -1.47 6.64 23.60
N GLY A 242 -0.99 5.65 24.37
CA GLY A 242 -1.82 4.77 25.21
C GLY A 242 -2.51 3.60 24.51
N VAL A 243 -2.51 3.57 23.19
CA VAL A 243 -3.04 2.48 22.35
C VAL A 243 -2.16 2.25 21.13
N PHE A 244 -2.30 1.08 20.51
CA PHE A 244 -1.40 0.60 19.47
C PHE A 244 -1.98 0.70 18.06
N GLU A 245 -1.10 0.80 17.06
CA GLU A 245 -1.46 0.65 15.66
C GLU A 245 -1.87 -0.80 15.32
N PRO A 246 -2.64 -1.01 14.24
CA PRO A 246 -3.25 0.02 13.39
C PRO A 246 -4.62 0.48 13.91
N ASP A 247 -5.20 -0.24 14.85
CA ASP A 247 -6.61 -0.10 15.19
C ASP A 247 -6.85 0.59 16.53
N GLY A 248 -5.86 1.05 17.27
CA GLY A 248 -6.09 1.75 18.53
C GLY A 248 -6.66 0.87 19.64
N THR A 249 -6.41 -0.43 19.57
CA THR A 249 -6.65 -1.36 20.68
C THR A 249 -5.40 -1.52 21.53
N SER A 250 -5.45 -2.44 22.50
CA SER A 250 -4.29 -2.89 23.28
C SER A 250 -3.58 -4.09 22.64
N VAL A 251 -3.85 -4.40 21.36
CA VAL A 251 -3.19 -5.50 20.65
C VAL A 251 -1.81 -5.03 20.21
N GLU A 252 -0.79 -5.77 20.65
CA GLU A 252 0.61 -5.36 20.55
C GLU A 252 1.43 -6.26 19.61
N ASP A 253 0.98 -7.50 19.41
CA ASP A 253 1.74 -8.55 18.72
C ASP A 253 1.55 -8.57 17.20
N GLY A 254 0.72 -7.66 16.67
CA GLY A 254 0.39 -7.60 15.24
C GLY A 254 -0.57 -8.69 14.76
N SER A 255 -1.36 -9.30 15.64
CA SER A 255 -2.45 -10.21 15.22
C SER A 255 -3.54 -9.54 14.40
N ASN A 256 -3.66 -8.21 14.52
CA ASN A 256 -4.60 -7.34 13.80
C ASN A 256 -3.96 -6.56 12.64
N LEU A 257 -2.70 -6.86 12.32
CA LEU A 257 -1.93 -6.19 11.28
C LEU A 257 -1.59 -7.18 10.17
N THR A 258 -1.97 -6.86 8.94
CA THR A 258 -1.53 -7.58 7.74
C THR A 258 -0.01 -7.64 7.69
N ASP A 259 0.53 -8.78 7.27
CA ASP A 259 1.95 -8.96 6.98
C ASP A 259 2.36 -8.10 5.77
N PHE A 260 2.65 -6.83 6.04
CA PHE A 260 3.14 -5.88 5.05
C PHE A 260 4.57 -6.21 4.61
N ASN A 261 5.34 -6.98 5.38
CA ASN A 261 6.69 -7.36 4.98
C ASN A 261 6.63 -8.29 3.78
N THR A 262 5.89 -9.40 3.87
CA THR A 262 5.72 -10.32 2.73
C THR A 262 5.14 -9.61 1.51
N PHE A 263 4.17 -8.72 1.72
CA PHE A 263 3.59 -7.92 0.64
C PHE A 263 4.61 -7.01 -0.05
N CYS A 264 5.35 -6.20 0.71
CA CYS A 264 6.31 -5.26 0.14
C CYS A 264 7.50 -5.96 -0.53
N ILE A 265 8.02 -7.04 0.08
CA ILE A 265 9.20 -7.75 -0.44
C ILE A 265 8.90 -8.63 -1.66
N ASP A 266 7.62 -8.84 -1.99
CA ASP A 266 7.24 -9.49 -3.25
C ASP A 266 7.81 -8.70 -4.45
N CYS A 267 7.78 -7.37 -4.35
CA CYS A 267 8.44 -6.45 -5.27
C CYS A 267 9.87 -6.07 -4.81
N HIS A 268 10.02 -5.63 -3.55
CA HIS A 268 11.26 -5.09 -3.01
C HIS A 268 12.14 -6.16 -2.37
N ASN A 269 12.89 -6.90 -3.20
CA ASN A 269 13.77 -7.96 -2.73
C ASN A 269 15.18 -7.89 -3.33
N SER A 270 15.99 -8.88 -2.99
CA SER A 270 17.41 -8.98 -3.35
C SER A 270 17.63 -9.35 -4.82
N THR A 271 16.57 -9.72 -5.53
CA THR A 271 16.65 -10.19 -6.93
C THR A 271 16.10 -9.17 -7.91
N ASN A 272 14.97 -8.56 -7.60
CA ASN A 272 14.28 -7.64 -8.50
C ASN A 272 15.13 -6.39 -8.76
N THR A 273 15.17 -5.97 -10.02
CA THR A 273 15.79 -4.71 -10.44
C THR A 273 14.68 -3.77 -10.85
N ILE A 274 14.41 -2.77 -10.00
CA ILE A 274 13.36 -1.77 -10.22
C ILE A 274 14.04 -0.46 -10.60
N TYR A 275 13.70 0.09 -11.77
CA TYR A 275 14.19 1.40 -12.19
C TYR A 275 13.23 2.48 -11.69
N SER A 276 13.77 3.54 -11.10
CA SER A 276 13.01 4.75 -10.76
C SER A 276 13.36 5.85 -11.74
N SER A 277 12.37 6.32 -12.49
CA SER A 277 12.51 7.48 -13.37
C SER A 277 12.76 8.76 -12.57
N LEU A 278 12.08 8.90 -11.42
CA LEU A 278 12.26 10.01 -10.49
C LEU A 278 13.71 10.15 -10.04
N LEU A 279 14.35 9.04 -9.68
CA LEU A 279 15.75 9.02 -9.21
C LEU A 279 16.75 8.83 -10.36
N SER A 280 16.27 8.57 -11.57
CA SER A 280 17.07 8.25 -12.76
C SER A 280 18.09 7.12 -12.54
N ARG A 281 17.75 6.15 -11.70
CA ARG A 281 18.62 5.00 -11.35
C ARG A 281 17.79 3.80 -10.90
N ASN A 282 18.44 2.65 -10.80
CA ASN A 282 17.84 1.50 -10.13
C ASN A 282 17.72 1.77 -8.62
N LEU A 283 16.63 1.29 -8.04
CA LEU A 283 16.45 1.24 -6.60
C LEU A 283 17.47 0.30 -5.97
N ILE A 284 17.82 0.58 -4.71
CA ILE A 284 18.68 -0.30 -3.93
C ILE A 284 17.88 -1.56 -3.60
N LYS A 285 18.51 -2.72 -3.80
CA LYS A 285 17.87 -4.01 -3.50
C LYS A 285 17.84 -4.24 -2.00
N ILE A 286 16.74 -4.77 -1.51
CA ILE A 286 16.51 -5.02 -0.09
C ILE A 286 16.73 -6.51 0.18
N ASN A 287 17.35 -6.84 1.31
CA ASN A 287 17.41 -8.21 1.80
C ASN A 287 16.86 -8.24 3.23
N TRP A 288 15.54 -8.27 3.32
CA TRP A 288 14.85 -8.13 4.61
C TRP A 288 15.28 -9.21 5.62
N GLY A 289 15.58 -10.42 5.16
CA GLY A 289 16.12 -11.50 5.99
C GLY A 289 17.59 -11.33 6.43
N GLN A 290 18.23 -10.20 6.15
CA GLN A 290 19.56 -9.83 6.66
C GLN A 290 19.57 -8.44 7.31
N ASP A 291 18.51 -7.69 7.04
CA ASP A 291 18.25 -6.36 7.56
C ASP A 291 17.91 -6.40 9.07
N ARG A 292 18.42 -5.46 9.87
CA ARG A 292 18.27 -5.43 11.34
C ARG A 292 16.82 -5.40 11.80
N HIS A 293 15.95 -4.75 11.02
CA HIS A 293 14.54 -4.67 11.35
C HIS A 293 13.71 -5.80 10.72
N GLY A 294 14.31 -6.60 9.83
CA GLY A 294 13.64 -7.76 9.25
C GLY A 294 13.92 -9.08 9.97
N LEU A 295 14.90 -9.12 10.88
CA LEU A 295 15.14 -10.25 11.79
C LEU A 295 15.47 -9.79 13.22
N PRO A 296 15.14 -10.60 14.24
CA PRO A 296 15.63 -10.36 15.59
C PRO A 296 17.16 -10.35 15.61
N SER A 297 17.75 -9.23 16.00
CA SER A 297 19.19 -9.05 16.12
C SER A 297 19.67 -9.32 17.55
N SER A 298 20.94 -9.70 17.71
CA SER A 298 21.58 -9.87 19.02
C SER A 298 22.16 -8.55 19.57
N LEU A 299 21.99 -7.43 18.87
CA LEU A 299 22.54 -6.14 19.28
C LEU A 299 21.55 -5.41 20.19
N SER A 300 22.02 -5.09 21.39
CA SER A 300 21.25 -4.31 22.36
C SER A 300 21.22 -2.84 21.95
N ALA A 301 20.03 -2.31 21.72
CA ALA A 301 19.79 -0.87 21.55
C ALA A 301 19.01 -0.30 22.75
N THR A 302 19.22 0.98 23.03
CA THR A 302 18.35 1.72 23.95
C THR A 302 17.06 2.05 23.22
N LEU A 303 15.97 1.38 23.60
CA LEU A 303 14.65 1.57 23.02
C LEU A 303 13.74 2.34 23.97
N ILE A 304 12.81 3.10 23.40
CA ILE A 304 11.75 3.76 24.14
C ILE A 304 10.44 2.98 23.99
N ALA A 305 9.51 3.25 24.90
CA ALA A 305 8.19 2.63 24.87
C ALA A 305 7.54 2.76 23.48
N PRO A 306 6.83 1.73 23.01
CA PRO A 306 6.42 0.53 23.76
C PRO A 306 7.48 -0.58 23.82
N TYR A 307 8.59 -0.40 23.11
CA TYR A 307 9.65 -1.38 23.06
C TYR A 307 10.42 -1.46 24.37
N THR A 308 10.86 -2.68 24.71
CA THR A 308 11.73 -2.90 25.85
C THR A 308 13.18 -2.77 25.43
N SER A 309 13.91 -1.85 26.07
CA SER A 309 15.34 -1.65 25.84
C SER A 309 16.13 -2.96 26.01
N GLY A 310 17.05 -3.23 25.08
CA GLY A 310 17.85 -4.47 25.05
C GLY A 310 17.16 -5.68 24.42
N VAL A 311 15.89 -5.56 24.01
CA VAL A 311 15.20 -6.55 23.17
C VAL A 311 15.28 -6.10 21.72
N SER A 312 15.40 -7.05 20.78
CA SER A 312 15.33 -6.75 19.35
C SER A 312 13.95 -7.10 18.82
N TYR A 313 13.43 -6.21 17.97
CA TYR A 313 12.11 -6.34 17.37
C TYR A 313 12.22 -6.38 15.85
N VAL A 314 11.29 -7.10 15.24
CA VAL A 314 11.03 -7.01 13.80
C VAL A 314 10.02 -5.89 13.59
N LEU A 315 10.21 -5.08 12.56
CA LEU A 315 9.24 -4.04 12.16
C LEU A 315 8.45 -4.50 10.94
N ALA A 316 7.27 -3.92 10.75
CA ALA A 316 6.55 -3.95 9.49
C ALA A 316 7.09 -2.84 8.58
N CYS A 317 7.08 -3.02 7.25
CA CYS A 317 7.47 -1.97 6.32
C CYS A 317 6.67 -0.66 6.53
N THR A 318 5.39 -0.79 6.88
CA THR A 318 4.47 0.33 7.16
C THR A 318 4.65 0.98 8.53
N ASP A 319 5.52 0.44 9.39
CA ASP A 319 5.93 1.15 10.63
C ASP A 319 6.72 2.42 10.28
N CYS A 320 7.42 2.43 9.14
CA CYS A 320 8.25 3.55 8.70
C CYS A 320 7.77 4.19 7.39
N HIS A 321 7.12 3.41 6.50
CA HIS A 321 6.81 3.85 5.14
C HIS A 321 5.31 4.07 4.86
N GLU A 322 5.02 5.11 4.08
CA GLU A 322 3.74 5.36 3.43
C GLU A 322 3.64 4.59 2.11
N PRO A 323 2.61 3.75 1.91
CA PRO A 323 2.53 2.90 0.72
C PRO A 323 2.17 3.64 -0.57
N HIS A 324 1.58 4.84 -0.50
CA HIS A 324 1.12 5.57 -1.68
C HIS A 324 1.96 6.81 -1.98
N GLY A 325 2.33 7.57 -0.96
CA GLY A 325 3.12 8.78 -1.12
C GLY A 325 3.40 9.46 0.20
N SER A 326 4.49 10.22 0.22
CA SER A 326 4.84 11.11 1.33
C SER A 326 5.53 12.37 0.79
N PRO A 327 5.70 13.42 1.60
CA PRO A 327 6.49 14.60 1.25
C PRO A 327 8.01 14.36 1.08
N ASN A 328 8.47 13.11 1.01
CA ASN A 328 9.87 12.75 0.82
C ASN A 328 10.05 11.56 -0.13
N VAL A 329 11.24 11.44 -0.74
CA VAL A 329 11.51 10.43 -1.77
C VAL A 329 11.63 9.01 -1.23
N PHE A 330 11.77 8.84 0.08
CA PHE A 330 11.88 7.52 0.72
C PHE A 330 10.54 7.01 1.23
N LEU A 331 9.45 7.76 0.96
CA LEU A 331 8.11 7.41 1.42
C LEU A 331 8.02 7.32 2.95
N ILE A 332 8.82 8.08 3.70
CA ILE A 332 8.79 8.01 5.18
C ILE A 332 7.52 8.67 5.71
N ARG A 333 6.88 8.01 6.68
CA ARG A 333 5.73 8.51 7.44
C ARG A 333 6.04 9.84 8.11
N GLN A 334 4.99 10.66 8.29
CA GLN A 334 5.11 11.95 8.99
C GLN A 334 4.99 11.80 10.51
N GLU A 335 4.56 10.63 10.97
CA GLU A 335 4.43 10.26 12.37
C GLU A 335 4.77 8.77 12.53
N VAL A 336 5.54 8.46 13.57
CA VAL A 336 5.90 7.11 14.00
C VAL A 336 5.98 7.09 15.52
N ASN A 337 5.39 6.06 16.13
CA ASN A 337 5.43 5.79 17.58
C ASN A 337 5.01 6.97 18.47
N ASN A 338 3.83 7.54 18.23
CA ASN A 338 3.30 8.70 18.94
C ASN A 338 4.22 9.94 18.84
N GLY A 339 4.94 10.06 17.74
CA GLY A 339 5.96 11.08 17.56
C GLY A 339 6.02 11.58 16.14
N GLN A 340 6.05 12.90 15.98
CA GLN A 340 6.18 13.51 14.67
C GLN A 340 7.59 13.25 14.10
N VAL A 341 7.65 12.88 12.83
CA VAL A 341 8.89 12.71 12.07
C VAL A 341 9.10 13.97 11.21
N SER A 342 10.27 14.59 11.32
CA SER A 342 10.60 15.84 10.62
C SER A 342 11.19 15.62 9.22
N ALA A 343 10.95 14.44 8.62
CA ALA A 343 11.48 14.02 7.32
C ALA A 343 10.76 14.64 6.13
N THR A 344 10.57 15.96 6.13
CA THR A 344 10.01 16.70 5.01
C THR A 344 11.12 17.05 4.01
N GLY A 345 11.05 16.50 2.79
CA GLY A 345 11.97 16.85 1.71
C GLY A 345 13.32 16.11 1.72
N LEU A 346 13.40 14.91 2.30
CA LEU A 346 14.58 14.04 2.08
C LEU A 346 14.74 13.84 0.56
N ALA A 347 15.77 14.44 -0.02
CA ALA A 347 16.27 14.07 -1.33
C ALA A 347 17.32 12.97 -1.14
N PRO A 348 17.61 12.14 -2.18
CA PRO A 348 18.57 11.04 -2.06
C PRO A 348 19.98 11.49 -1.66
N ASP A 349 20.30 12.78 -1.85
CA ASP A 349 21.66 13.31 -1.83
C ASP A 349 21.83 14.62 -1.03
N THR A 350 20.79 15.11 -0.34
CA THR A 350 20.91 16.29 0.53
C THR A 350 20.88 15.88 1.99
N GLY A 351 22.07 15.66 2.54
CA GLY A 351 22.30 15.28 3.93
C GLY A 351 21.45 16.04 4.93
N GLY A 352 20.93 15.34 5.93
CA GLY A 352 19.97 15.89 6.87
C GLY A 352 19.82 15.08 8.14
N THR A 353 19.71 15.81 9.25
CA THR A 353 19.26 15.39 10.59
C THR A 353 17.84 14.78 10.63
N GLN A 354 17.17 14.74 9.48
CA GLN A 354 15.79 14.33 9.33
C GLN A 354 15.58 12.83 9.53
N MET A 355 16.51 11.96 9.10
CA MET A 355 16.38 10.52 9.38
C MET A 355 16.59 10.20 10.87
N ALA A 356 17.42 10.98 11.58
CA ALA A 356 17.56 10.83 13.02
C ALA A 356 16.21 11.00 13.73
N SER A 357 15.38 11.94 13.27
CA SER A 357 14.05 12.15 13.84
C SER A 357 13.14 10.92 13.72
N LEU A 358 13.28 10.11 12.66
CA LEU A 358 12.58 8.82 12.51
C LEU A 358 13.12 7.79 13.49
N CYS A 359 14.44 7.58 13.51
CA CYS A 359 15.07 6.57 14.36
C CYS A 359 14.82 6.85 15.85
N GLU A 360 14.84 8.12 16.25
CA GLU A 360 14.57 8.57 17.62
C GLU A 360 13.12 8.33 18.06
N ARG A 361 12.22 7.95 17.14
CA ARG A 361 10.86 7.54 17.51
C ARG A 361 10.84 6.18 18.21
N CYS A 362 11.84 5.34 18.02
CA CYS A 362 11.92 4.01 18.66
C CYS A 362 13.19 3.85 19.50
N HIS A 363 14.25 4.58 19.17
CA HIS A 363 15.50 4.58 19.91
C HIS A 363 15.63 5.84 20.77
N GLY A 364 16.01 5.71 22.05
CA GLY A 364 16.09 6.89 22.95
C GLY A 364 17.16 7.90 22.55
N ASP A 365 17.03 9.15 23.03
CA ASP A 365 17.84 10.37 22.73
C ASP A 365 19.36 10.29 23.05
N GLY A 366 19.89 9.11 23.35
CA GLY A 366 21.33 8.83 23.47
C GLY A 366 21.76 7.45 22.96
N GLY A 367 20.80 6.66 22.46
CA GLY A 367 20.98 5.28 22.01
C GLY A 367 21.45 5.14 20.57
N THR A 368 21.04 6.02 19.66
CA THR A 368 21.43 5.91 18.25
C THR A 368 22.85 6.41 18.01
N VAL A 369 23.24 7.58 18.53
CA VAL A 369 24.57 8.14 18.23
C VAL A 369 25.65 7.52 19.13
N MET A 370 25.48 7.50 20.45
CA MET A 370 26.52 7.01 21.37
C MET A 370 26.65 5.48 21.36
N ALA A 371 25.54 4.74 21.27
CA ALA A 371 25.63 3.28 21.14
C ALA A 371 26.21 2.87 19.78
N SER A 372 25.96 3.63 18.71
CA SER A 372 26.67 3.44 17.42
C SER A 372 28.17 3.68 17.54
N HIS A 373 28.63 4.69 18.32
CA HIS A 373 30.06 4.84 18.61
C HIS A 373 30.65 3.60 19.30
N SER A 374 29.91 2.99 20.23
CA SER A 374 30.34 1.77 20.94
C SER A 374 30.21 0.48 20.12
N ALA A 375 29.31 0.45 19.12
CA ALA A 375 29.05 -0.68 18.24
C ALA A 375 29.94 -0.72 17.00
N ILE A 376 30.68 0.37 16.70
CA ILE A 376 31.79 0.37 15.73
C ILE A 376 32.95 -0.47 16.32
N GLN A 377 32.84 -1.79 16.20
CA GLN A 377 33.94 -2.69 16.50
C GLN A 377 34.94 -2.64 15.34
N GLY A 378 36.16 -2.19 15.62
CA GLY A 378 37.25 -2.14 14.64
C GLY A 378 37.76 -0.74 14.28
N GLY A 379 37.31 0.31 14.97
CA GLY A 379 37.97 1.62 14.93
C GLY A 379 37.78 2.40 13.63
N ALA A 380 36.55 2.51 13.13
CA ALA A 380 36.29 3.48 12.07
C ALA A 380 36.77 4.86 12.56
N SER A 381 37.65 5.49 11.77
CA SER A 381 38.20 6.80 12.08
C SER A 381 37.05 7.78 12.29
N CYS A 382 37.13 8.58 13.36
CA CYS A 382 36.14 9.60 13.67
C CYS A 382 35.84 10.50 12.46
N ILE A 383 36.80 10.69 11.56
CA ILE A 383 36.66 11.50 10.34
C ILE A 383 35.67 10.93 9.31
N ILE A 384 35.34 9.64 9.38
CA ILE A 384 34.36 8.99 8.51
C ILE A 384 32.94 9.44 8.88
N CYS A 385 32.68 9.60 10.17
CA CYS A 385 31.40 10.08 10.70
C CYS A 385 31.42 11.59 10.99
N HIS A 386 32.61 12.19 11.09
CA HIS A 386 32.84 13.61 11.38
C HIS A 386 33.85 14.26 10.42
N PRO A 387 33.55 14.35 9.11
CA PRO A 387 34.43 15.03 8.18
C PRO A 387 34.46 16.53 8.50
N SER A 388 35.67 17.05 8.80
CA SER A 388 35.98 18.49 8.89
C SER A 388 35.03 19.35 9.72
N GLY A 389 34.54 18.84 10.86
CA GLY A 389 33.65 19.56 11.78
C GLY A 389 32.15 19.42 11.48
N GLY A 390 31.77 18.58 10.51
CA GLY A 390 30.39 18.17 10.25
C GLY A 390 30.06 16.79 10.79
N TYR A 391 28.87 16.28 10.44
CA TYR A 391 28.41 14.93 10.71
C TYR A 391 28.06 14.23 9.39
N THR A 392 28.41 12.97 9.24
CA THR A 392 28.00 12.11 8.12
C THR A 392 26.60 11.57 8.39
N ASP A 393 25.76 11.51 7.36
CA ASP A 393 24.37 11.08 7.50
C ASP A 393 24.28 9.59 7.81
N CYS A 394 23.35 9.24 8.71
CA CYS A 394 23.06 7.85 9.06
C CYS A 394 22.77 7.03 7.80
N ILE A 395 21.99 7.58 6.87
CA ILE A 395 21.57 6.90 5.64
C ILE A 395 22.68 6.70 4.61
N SER A 396 23.82 7.39 4.74
CA SER A 396 24.97 7.15 3.85
C SER A 396 25.61 5.78 4.10
N CYS A 397 25.40 5.19 5.29
CA CYS A 397 25.95 3.89 5.67
C CYS A 397 24.86 2.89 6.10
N HIS A 398 23.77 3.37 6.67
CA HIS A 398 22.66 2.57 7.14
C HIS A 398 21.48 2.73 6.18
N TYR A 399 21.30 1.77 5.27
CA TYR A 399 20.16 1.68 4.35
C TYR A 399 19.92 0.20 4.06
N HIS A 400 18.71 -0.16 3.59
CA HIS A 400 18.40 -1.54 3.25
C HIS A 400 19.34 -2.07 2.18
N GLY A 401 19.89 -3.26 2.39
CA GLY A 401 20.90 -3.85 1.49
C GLY A 401 22.27 -3.19 1.52
N SER A 402 22.57 -2.30 2.49
CA SER A 402 23.93 -1.82 2.69
C SER A 402 24.82 -2.95 3.23
N SER A 403 25.93 -3.23 2.56
CA SER A 403 26.96 -4.15 3.06
C SER A 403 28.26 -3.41 3.38
N ALA A 404 28.13 -2.11 3.69
CA ALA A 404 29.24 -1.17 3.67
C ALA A 404 30.37 -1.71 4.55
N THR A 405 31.48 -2.09 3.92
CA THR A 405 32.71 -2.39 4.64
C THR A 405 33.57 -1.14 4.56
N VAL A 406 33.63 -0.37 5.65
CA VAL A 406 34.53 0.80 5.71
C VAL A 406 35.76 0.38 6.51
N ASN A 407 36.93 0.37 5.86
CA ASN A 407 38.22 0.01 6.45
C ASN A 407 38.24 -1.34 7.20
N SER A 408 37.72 -2.40 6.58
CA SER A 408 37.66 -3.77 7.14
C SER A 408 36.64 -3.98 8.26
N VAL A 409 35.78 -2.99 8.55
CA VAL A 409 34.60 -3.14 9.41
C VAL A 409 33.36 -3.23 8.54
N THR A 410 32.72 -4.40 8.52
CA THR A 410 31.45 -4.61 7.83
C THR A 410 30.31 -4.08 8.68
N TYR A 411 29.70 -2.99 8.24
CA TYR A 411 28.41 -2.54 8.72
C TYR A 411 27.35 -3.43 8.07
N LEU A 412 26.65 -4.20 8.89
CA LEU A 412 25.51 -4.99 8.44
C LEU A 412 24.35 -4.05 8.06
N SER A 413 23.59 -4.44 7.04
CA SER A 413 22.44 -3.71 6.53
C SER A 413 21.42 -3.40 7.62
N PHE A 414 20.67 -2.31 7.41
CA PHE A 414 19.65 -1.79 8.32
C PHE A 414 18.54 -2.76 8.63
#